data_AF-A0A6M0HM94-F1
#
_entry.id   AF-A0A6M0HM94-F1
#
_cell.length_a   1.000
_cell.length_b   1.000
_cell.length_c   1.000
_cell.angle_alpha   90.00
_cell.angle_beta   90.00
_cell.angle_gamma   90.00
#
_symmetry.space_group_name_H-M   'P 1'
#
loop_
_entity.id
_entity.type
_entity.pdbx_description
1 polymer ?
#
loop_
_entity_poly.entity_id
_entity_poly.type
_entity_poly.pdbx_seq_one_letter_code
_entity_poly.pdbx_strand_id
1 'polypeptide(L)' 'MRNLLTLLIVGAVGFVLVGMYVAPSQPELRGWYLRNACEHLDKVSPQICAPMRQAEVTRPI' A
#
# COMPACT_ATOMS: atom_id res chain seq x y z
N MET A 1 17.67 -2.66 21.53
CA MET A 1 16.66 -3.35 20.70
C MET A 1 15.31 -2.65 20.60
N ARG A 2 14.81 -1.99 21.68
CA ARG A 2 13.51 -1.30 21.66
C ARG A 2 13.34 -0.27 20.53
N ASN A 3 14.34 0.59 20.29
CA ASN A 3 14.27 1.62 19.24
C ASN A 3 14.19 1.05 17.82
N LEU A 4 14.82 -0.11 17.58
CA LEU A 4 14.79 -0.77 16.27
C LEU A 4 13.37 -1.29 15.97
N LEU A 5 12.75 -1.90 16.98
CA LEU A 5 11.37 -2.38 16.89
C LEU A 5 10.39 -1.22 16.63
N THR A 6 10.57 -0.11 17.33
CA THR A 6 9.76 1.09 17.13
C THR A 6 9.92 1.66 15.71
N LEU A 7 11.14 1.74 15.19
CA LEU A 7 11.40 2.19 13.83
C LEU A 7 10.73 1.30 12.77
N LEU A 8 10.77 -0.02 12.95
CA LEU A 8 10.12 -0.97 12.05
C LEU A 8 8.60 -0.79 12.04
N ILE A 9 8.00 -0.62 13.22
CA ILE A 9 6.55 -0.41 13.33
C ILE A 9 6.16 0.92 12.66
N VAL A 10 6.88 2.01 12.96
CA VAL A 10 6.62 3.32 12.36
C VAL A 10 6.81 3.28 10.85
N GLY A 11 7.85 2.60 10.36
CA GLY A 11 8.10 2.40 8.93
C GLY A 11 6.98 1.63 8.24
N ALA A 12 6.53 0.53 8.84
CA ALA A 12 5.43 -0.28 8.30
C ALA A 12 4.11 0.52 8.26
N VAL A 13 3.79 1.27 9.32
CA VAL A 13 2.61 2.15 9.34
C VAL A 13 2.72 3.25 8.29
N GLY A 14 3.87 3.90 8.18
CA GLY A 14 4.13 4.91 7.15
C GLY A 14 3.96 4.37 5.74
N PHE A 15 4.46 3.16 5.49
CA PHE A 15 4.31 2.48 4.21
C PHE A 15 2.83 2.22 3.87
N VAL A 16 2.04 1.72 4.83
CA VAL A 16 0.59 1.52 4.64
C VAL A 16 -0.14 2.84 4.36
N LEU A 17 0.19 3.90 5.10
CA LEU A 17 -0.41 5.23 4.91
C LEU A 17 -0.12 5.79 3.51
N VAL A 18 1.11 5.63 3.02
CA VAL A 18 1.50 6.03 1.66
C VAL A 18 0.71 5.22 0.62
N GLY A 19 0.58 3.91 0.83
CA GLY A 19 -0.23 3.03 -0.03
C GLY A 19 -1.71 3.41 -0.07
N MET A 20 -2.29 3.84 1.04
CA MET A 20 -3.71 4.23 1.10
C MET A 20 -3.99 5.63 0.55
N TYR A 21 -3.08 6.59 0.76
CA TYR A 21 -3.34 8.00 0.44
C TYR A 21 -2.67 8.48 -0.86
N VAL A 22 -1.40 8.12 -1.10
CA VAL A 22 -0.60 8.65 -2.21
C VAL A 22 -0.63 7.72 -3.42
N ALA A 23 -0.53 6.41 -3.22
CA ALA A 23 -0.46 5.47 -4.33
C ALA A 23 -1.67 5.52 -5.29
N PRO A 24 -2.93 5.73 -4.87
CA PRO A 24 -4.06 5.78 -5.81
C PRO A 24 -3.96 6.88 -6.87
N SER A 25 -3.33 8.02 -6.54
CA SER A 25 -3.16 9.15 -7.44
C SER A 25 -1.92 9.03 -8.35
N GLN A 26 -0.97 8.16 -8.02
CA GLN A 26 0.26 7.94 -8.78
C GLN A 26 0.27 6.55 -9.46
N PRO A 27 0.11 6.48 -10.79
CA PRO A 27 -0.08 5.19 -11.48
C PRO A 27 1.13 4.24 -11.38
N GLU A 28 2.36 4.77 -11.39
CA GLU A 28 3.57 3.95 -11.26
C GLU A 28 3.69 3.32 -9.87
N LEU A 29 3.56 4.15 -8.83
CA LEU A 29 3.56 3.74 -7.43
C LEU A 29 2.44 2.73 -7.16
N ARG A 30 1.24 3.00 -7.64
CA ARG A 30 0.11 2.06 -7.58
C ARG A 30 0.45 0.70 -8.15
N GLY A 31 1.01 0.65 -9.37
CA GLY A 31 1.39 -0.60 -10.02
C GLY A 31 2.48 -1.36 -9.25
N TRP A 32 3.42 -0.65 -8.62
CA TRP A 32 4.39 -1.29 -7.73
C TRP A 32 3.74 -1.87 -6.48
N TYR A 33 2.83 -1.13 -5.82
CA TYR A 33 2.11 -1.59 -4.63
C TYR A 33 1.24 -2.82 -4.93
N LEU A 34 0.49 -2.80 -6.03
CA LEU A 34 -0.37 -3.91 -6.43
C LEU A 34 0.41 -5.20 -6.65
N ARG A 35 1.61 -5.11 -7.26
CA ARG A 35 2.43 -6.30 -7.58
C ARG A 35 3.28 -6.82 -6.41
N ASN A 36 3.70 -5.96 -5.48
CA ASN A 36 4.67 -6.34 -4.44
C ASN A 36 4.08 -6.28 -3.02
N ALA A 37 3.30 -5.23 -2.73
CA ALA A 37 2.81 -4.95 -1.39
C ALA A 37 1.45 -5.61 -1.13
N CYS A 38 0.53 -5.56 -2.11
CA CYS A 38 -0.84 -5.98 -1.90
C CYS A 38 -0.99 -7.48 -1.63
N GLU A 39 -0.14 -8.33 -2.19
CA GLU A 39 -0.14 -9.77 -1.84
C GLU A 39 0.08 -10.01 -0.33
N HIS A 40 0.90 -9.16 0.30
CA HIS A 40 1.20 -9.24 1.73
C HIS A 40 0.15 -8.52 2.56
N LEU A 41 -0.26 -7.32 2.14
CA LEU A 41 -1.22 -6.49 2.85
C LEU A 41 -2.62 -7.09 2.85
N ASP A 42 -3.03 -7.77 1.78
CA ASP A 42 -4.34 -8.42 1.68
C ASP A 42 -4.49 -9.59 2.67
N LYS A 43 -3.37 -10.23 3.08
CA LYS A 43 -3.38 -11.26 4.14
C LYS A 43 -3.71 -10.68 5.51
N VAL A 44 -3.41 -9.40 5.73
CA VAL A 44 -3.71 -8.68 6.98
C VAL A 44 -5.10 -8.07 6.92
N SER A 45 -5.41 -7.37 5.82
CA SER A 45 -6.73 -6.81 5.56
C SER A 45 -6.91 -6.51 4.07
N PRO A 46 -7.92 -7.09 3.40
CA PRO A 46 -8.19 -6.83 1.99
C PRO A 46 -8.65 -5.39 1.70
N GLN A 47 -8.91 -4.60 2.74
CA GLN A 47 -9.43 -3.24 2.62
C GLN A 47 -8.32 -2.21 2.38
N ILE A 48 -7.06 -2.55 2.67
CA ILE A 48 -5.91 -1.66 2.49
C ILE A 48 -5.65 -1.41 1.00
N CYS A 49 -5.75 -2.45 0.18
CA CYS A 49 -5.48 -2.37 -1.26
C CYS A 49 -6.70 -2.13 -2.15
N ALA A 50 -7.91 -2.14 -1.57
CA ALA A 50 -9.15 -1.84 -2.28
C ALA A 50 -9.13 -0.50 -3.04
N PRO A 51 -8.71 0.66 -2.46
CA PRO A 51 -8.71 1.93 -3.19
C PRO A 51 -7.72 1.94 -4.37
N MET A 52 -6.58 1.24 -4.23
CA MET A 52 -5.60 1.12 -5.32
C MET A 52 -6.16 0.29 -6.48
N ARG A 53 -6.85 -0.83 -6.19
CA ARG A 53 -7.50 -1.66 -7.21
C ARG A 53 -8.65 -0.94 -7.90
N GLN A 54 -9.48 -0.20 -7.16
CA GLN A 54 -10.55 0.61 -7.75
C GLN A 54 -9.99 1.67 -8.69
N ALA A 55 -8.94 2.37 -8.28
CA ALA A 55 -8.27 3.36 -9.12
C ALA A 55 -7.63 2.74 -10.39
N GLU A 56 -7.25 1.46 -10.35
CA GLU A 56 -6.77 0.72 -11.52
C GLU A 56 -7.88 0.45 -12.53
N VAL A 57 -9.04 0.00 -12.07
CA VAL A 57 -10.21 -0.25 -12.92
C VAL A 57 -10.71 1.02 -13.63
N THR A 58 -10.55 2.20 -13.01
CA THR A 58 -10.98 3.48 -13.60
C THR A 58 -10.10 4.00 -14.75
N ARG A 59 -8.95 3.38 -15.05
CA ARG A 59 -8.18 3.71 -16.27
C ARG A 59 -8.58 2.77 -17.40
N PRO A 60 -9.52 3.16 -18.31
CA PRO A 60 -9.66 2.46 -19.57
C PRO A 60 -8.34 2.63 -20.34
N ILE A 61 -7.82 1.49 -20.81
CA ILE A 61 -6.82 1.40 -21.89
C ILE A 61 -7.31 2.15 -23.12
#